data_AF-A0A852RES9-F1
#
_entry.id   AF-A0A852RES9-F1
#
_cell.length_a   1.000
_cell.length_b   1.000
_cell.length_c   1.000
_cell.angle_alpha   90.00
_cell.angle_beta   90.00
_cell.angle_gamma   90.00
#
_symmetry.space_group_name_H-M   'P 1'
#
loop_
_entity.id
_entity.type
_entity.pdbx_description
1 polymer ?
#
loop_
_entity_poly.entity_id
_entity_poly.type
_entity_poly.pdbx_seq_one_letter_code
_entity_poly.pdbx_strand_id
1 'polypeptide(L)'
;MLQNLDHRITATGPSQAGATPHRPVTTDPELAADLTAILAGVAEIAVLLQVATERETDPIRMARAVLAKATCDDLRHRLEDAARVLSADVLLTLFAEMNDLCAEVAAIGLLPRD
;
A
#
# COMPACT_ATOMS: atom_id res chain seq x y z
N MET A 1 13.23 -64.80 -5.26
CA MET A 1 14.60 -64.26 -5.09
C MET A 1 14.93 -63.46 -6.32
N LEU A 2 14.89 -62.13 -6.22
CA LEU A 2 15.33 -61.18 -7.26
C LEU A 2 16.09 -60.05 -6.56
N GLN A 3 17.22 -59.71 -7.15
CA GLN A 3 18.25 -58.80 -6.67
C GLN A 3 17.93 -57.34 -7.03
N ASN A 4 18.64 -56.43 -6.35
CA ASN A 4 18.92 -55.03 -6.70
C ASN A 4 17.81 -54.00 -6.44
N LEU A 5 18.07 -53.11 -5.47
CA LEU A 5 18.18 -51.69 -5.77
C LEU A 5 18.94 -50.97 -4.64
N ASP A 6 20.20 -50.67 -4.96
CA ASP A 6 21.05 -49.67 -4.35
C ASP A 6 20.35 -48.30 -4.44
N HIS A 7 20.10 -47.63 -3.30
CA HIS A 7 19.85 -46.18 -3.26
C HIS A 7 20.60 -45.60 -2.08
N ARG A 8 21.87 -45.28 -2.33
CA ARG A 8 22.58 -44.21 -1.63
C ARG A 8 21.80 -42.91 -1.83
N ILE A 9 21.02 -42.48 -0.84
CA ILE A 9 20.66 -41.07 -0.72
C ILE A 9 21.51 -40.46 0.37
N THR A 10 22.51 -39.74 -0.14
CA THR A 10 23.42 -38.81 0.50
C THR A 10 22.68 -37.91 1.47
N ALA A 11 23.21 -37.79 2.69
CA ALA A 11 22.90 -36.71 3.60
C ALA A 11 23.26 -35.38 2.92
N THR A 12 22.27 -34.68 2.39
CA THR A 12 22.43 -33.28 1.99
C THR A 12 22.47 -32.47 3.28
N GLY A 13 23.67 -31.98 3.60
CA GLY A 13 23.92 -31.05 4.70
C GLY A 13 23.08 -29.77 4.58
N PRO A 14 23.10 -28.92 5.61
CA PRO A 14 22.17 -27.81 5.76
C PRO A 14 22.12 -26.95 4.50
N SER A 15 20.91 -26.73 4.02
CA SER A 15 20.55 -25.79 2.97
C SER A 15 21.11 -24.42 3.35
N GLN A 16 22.29 -24.09 2.83
CA GLN A 16 22.77 -22.71 2.79
C GLN A 16 21.88 -21.99 1.80
N ALA A 17 20.73 -21.53 2.28
CA ALA A 17 20.03 -20.42 1.70
C ALA A 17 21.03 -19.27 1.70
N GLY A 18 21.71 -19.07 0.57
CA GLY A 18 22.52 -17.90 0.31
C GLY A 18 21.60 -16.70 0.49
N ALA A 19 21.71 -16.05 1.65
CA ALA A 19 21.07 -14.78 1.92
C ALA A 19 21.49 -13.85 0.77
N THR A 20 20.54 -13.50 -0.10
CA THR A 20 20.74 -12.41 -1.03
C THR A 20 21.12 -11.21 -0.19
N PRO A 21 22.30 -10.60 -0.39
CA PRO A 21 22.66 -9.38 0.31
C PRO A 21 21.58 -8.36 -0.04
N HIS A 22 20.76 -7.96 0.94
CA HIS A 22 19.92 -6.78 0.83
C HIS A 22 20.86 -5.61 0.62
N ARG A 23 21.14 -5.29 -0.65
CA ARG A 23 21.92 -4.13 -1.03
C ARG A 23 21.18 -2.92 -0.45
N PRO A 24 21.88 -1.99 0.23
CA PRO A 24 21.24 -0.76 0.67
C PRO A 24 20.71 -0.08 -0.59
N VAL A 25 19.39 0.02 -0.70
CA VAL A 25 18.73 0.79 -1.75
C VAL A 25 19.13 2.23 -1.49
N THR A 26 20.00 2.77 -2.35
CA THR A 26 20.24 4.21 -2.40
C THR A 26 18.89 4.86 -2.67
N THR A 27 18.37 5.58 -1.69
CA THR A 27 17.10 6.30 -1.78
C THR A 27 17.19 7.28 -2.94
N ASP A 28 16.45 7.00 -4.01
CA ASP A 28 16.30 7.91 -5.13
C ASP A 28 15.60 9.19 -4.61
N PRO A 29 16.24 10.37 -4.69
CA PRO A 29 15.69 11.60 -4.15
C PRO A 29 14.43 12.08 -4.90
N GLU A 30 14.29 11.74 -6.19
CA GLU A 30 13.08 12.05 -6.95
C GLU A 30 11.91 11.20 -6.46
N LEU A 31 12.14 9.90 -6.29
CA LEU A 31 11.16 8.98 -5.71
C LEU A 31 10.75 9.40 -4.29
N ALA A 32 11.71 9.85 -3.47
CA ALA A 32 11.41 10.34 -2.13
C ALA A 32 10.54 11.61 -2.14
N ALA A 33 10.79 12.52 -3.09
CA ALA A 33 9.96 13.71 -3.28
C ALA A 33 8.54 13.35 -3.75
N ASP A 34 8.43 12.45 -4.73
CA ASP A 34 7.14 11.96 -5.24
C ASP A 34 6.32 11.28 -4.15
N LEU A 35 6.95 10.40 -3.36
CA LEU A 35 6.29 9.75 -2.21
C LEU A 35 5.83 10.77 -1.17
N THR A 36 6.64 11.80 -0.91
CA THR A 36 6.26 12.88 0.02
C THR A 36 5.05 13.65 -0.50
N ALA A 37 5.03 14.00 -1.80
CA ALA A 37 3.92 14.69 -2.44
C ALA A 37 2.63 13.85 -2.39
N ILE A 38 2.74 12.55 -2.65
CA ILE A 38 1.60 11.63 -2.61
C ILE A 38 1.05 11.50 -1.19
N LEU A 39 1.92 11.30 -0.19
CA LEU A 39 1.50 11.24 1.21
C LEU A 39 0.80 12.52 1.67
N ALA A 40 1.28 13.69 1.22
CA ALA A 40 0.62 14.97 1.48
C ALA A 40 -0.77 15.04 0.85
N GLY A 41 -0.91 14.64 -0.43
CA GLY A 41 -2.21 14.60 -1.11
C GLY A 41 -3.22 13.67 -0.45
N VAL A 42 -2.78 12.49 0.00
CA VAL A 42 -3.64 11.55 0.75
C VAL A 42 -4.09 12.17 2.08
N ALA A 43 -3.20 12.86 2.80
CA ALA A 43 -3.57 13.55 4.04
C ALA A 43 -4.59 14.67 3.80
N GLU A 44 -4.45 15.43 2.71
CA GLU A 44 -5.42 16.46 2.32
C GLU A 44 -6.81 15.87 2.03
N ILE A 45 -6.88 14.76 1.28
CA ILE A 45 -8.14 14.05 1.01
C ILE A 45 -8.80 13.60 2.31
N ALA A 46 -8.03 13.04 3.26
CA ALA A 46 -8.56 12.61 4.55
C ALA A 46 -9.16 13.77 5.36
N VAL A 47 -8.53 14.94 5.33
CA VAL A 47 -9.06 16.17 5.97
C VAL A 47 -10.34 16.63 5.28
N LEU A 48 -10.37 16.64 3.95
CA LEU A 48 -11.57 17.04 3.20
C LEU A 48 -12.75 16.09 3.47
N LEU A 49 -12.51 14.78 3.54
CA LEU A 49 -13.52 13.78 3.89
C LEU A 49 -14.03 13.95 5.33
N GLN A 50 -13.16 14.34 6.27
CA GLN A 50 -13.57 14.66 7.64
C GLN A 50 -14.53 15.86 7.65
N VAL A 51 -14.16 16.95 6.98
CA VAL A 51 -15.01 18.16 6.88
C VAL A 51 -16.33 17.85 6.18
N ALA A 52 -16.30 17.03 5.12
CA ALA A 52 -17.51 16.59 4.43
C ALA A 52 -18.43 15.76 5.34
N THR A 53 -17.85 14.85 6.13
CA THR A 53 -18.60 14.03 7.09
C THR A 53 -19.30 14.88 8.14
N GLU A 54 -18.63 15.91 8.66
CA GLU A 54 -19.19 16.82 9.68
C GLU A 54 -20.35 17.68 9.17
N ARG A 55 -20.40 17.92 7.85
CA ARG A 55 -21.39 18.80 7.21
C ARG A 55 -22.52 18.03 6.52
N GLU A 56 -22.35 16.75 6.27
CA GLU A 56 -23.34 15.93 5.58
C GLU A 56 -24.47 15.52 6.53
N THR A 57 -25.70 15.62 6.02
CA THR A 57 -26.93 15.30 6.73
C THR A 57 -27.58 14.02 6.21
N ASP A 58 -27.27 13.60 4.98
CA ASP A 58 -27.66 12.30 4.43
C ASP A 58 -26.81 11.19 5.09
N PRO A 59 -27.44 10.29 5.87
CA PRO A 59 -26.72 9.26 6.61
C PRO A 59 -25.99 8.26 5.70
N ILE A 60 -26.47 8.04 4.47
CA ILE A 60 -25.83 7.13 3.51
C ILE A 60 -24.54 7.77 2.99
N ARG A 61 -24.60 9.04 2.61
CA ARG A 61 -23.43 9.77 2.12
C ARG A 61 -22.40 9.98 3.23
N MET A 62 -22.86 10.30 4.44
CA MET A 62 -22.00 10.39 5.62
C MET A 62 -21.29 9.06 5.89
N ALA A 63 -22.00 7.93 5.89
CA ALA A 63 -21.38 6.61 6.09
C ALA A 63 -20.34 6.29 5.01
N ARG A 64 -20.60 6.64 3.75
CA ARG A 64 -19.62 6.47 2.66
C ARG A 64 -18.40 7.36 2.84
N ALA A 65 -18.58 8.61 3.29
CA ALA A 65 -17.47 9.52 3.60
C ALA A 65 -16.58 8.99 4.74
N VAL A 66 -17.20 8.45 5.80
CA VAL A 66 -16.49 7.82 6.91
C VAL A 66 -15.68 6.62 6.45
N LEU A 67 -16.27 5.74 5.62
CA LEU A 67 -15.58 4.58 5.06
C LEU A 67 -14.41 5.01 4.17
N ALA A 68 -14.64 5.94 3.25
CA ALA A 68 -13.59 6.46 2.39
C ALA A 68 -12.45 7.10 3.19
N LYS A 69 -12.76 7.83 4.28
CA LYS A 69 -11.75 8.40 5.17
C LYS A 69 -10.94 7.31 5.85
N ALA A 70 -11.59 6.27 6.39
CA ALA A 70 -10.90 5.16 7.03
C ALA A 70 -9.96 4.43 6.06
N THR A 71 -10.40 4.20 4.82
CA THR A 71 -9.56 3.63 3.76
C THR A 71 -8.40 4.55 3.39
N CYS A 72 -8.64 5.87 3.33
CA CYS A 72 -7.60 6.86 3.07
C CYS A 72 -6.52 6.87 4.16
N ASP A 73 -6.94 6.81 5.43
CA ASP A 73 -6.04 6.72 6.58
C ASP A 73 -5.23 5.41 6.54
N ASP A 74 -5.85 4.25 6.27
CA ASP A 74 -5.15 2.96 6.16
C ASP A 74 -4.11 2.97 5.04
N LEU A 75 -4.50 3.44 3.84
CA LEU A 75 -3.62 3.55 2.69
C LEU A 75 -2.41 4.44 2.98
N ARG A 76 -2.61 5.57 3.68
CA ARG A 76 -1.52 6.45 4.10
C ARG A 76 -0.51 5.71 4.99
N HIS A 77 -0.97 4.98 6.00
CA HIS A 77 -0.07 4.22 6.88
C HIS A 77 0.70 3.15 6.10
N ARG A 78 0.04 2.43 5.19
CA ARG A 78 0.68 1.42 4.34
C ARG A 78 1.70 2.04 3.37
N LEU A 79 1.44 3.23 2.84
CA LEU A 79 2.39 3.98 2.01
C LEU A 79 3.59 4.47 2.82
N GLU A 80 3.38 4.98 4.04
CA GLU A 80 4.47 5.38 4.95
C GLU A 80 5.37 4.19 5.29
N ASP A 81 4.78 3.02 5.57
CA ASP A 81 5.54 1.81 5.86
C ASP A 81 6.26 1.27 4.61
N ALA A 82 5.59 1.27 3.45
CA ALA A 82 6.20 0.87 2.18
C ALA A 82 7.36 1.80 1.76
N ALA A 83 7.23 3.10 2.00
CA ALA A 83 8.28 4.09 1.75
C ALA A 83 9.51 3.87 2.65
N ARG A 84 9.31 3.42 3.90
CA ARG A 84 10.42 3.07 4.81
C ARG A 84 11.21 1.85 4.35
N VAL A 85 10.55 0.87 3.74
CA VAL A 85 11.18 -0.38 3.28
C VAL A 85 11.57 -0.37 1.79
N LEU A 86 11.24 0.70 1.07
CA LEU A 86 11.56 0.93 -0.36
C LEU A 86 11.18 -0.25 -1.27
N SER A 87 10.01 -0.87 -1.03
CA SER A 87 9.51 -1.97 -1.86
C SER A 87 8.71 -1.43 -3.04
N ALA A 88 9.31 -1.40 -4.23
CA ALA A 88 8.70 -0.87 -5.45
C ALA A 88 7.38 -1.57 -5.82
N ASP A 89 7.30 -2.91 -5.70
CA ASP A 89 6.09 -3.68 -6.02
C ASP A 89 4.93 -3.33 -5.07
N VAL A 90 5.24 -3.09 -3.79
CA VAL A 90 4.24 -2.67 -2.80
C VAL A 90 3.78 -1.24 -3.09
N LEU A 91 4.71 -0.33 -3.41
CA LEU A 91 4.37 1.05 -3.78
C LEU A 91 3.48 1.12 -5.02
N LEU A 92 3.78 0.35 -6.07
CA LEU A 92 2.94 0.28 -7.27
C LEU A 92 1.53 -0.23 -6.96
N THR A 93 1.41 -1.25 -6.13
CA THR A 93 0.10 -1.78 -5.69
C THR A 93 -0.69 -0.72 -4.93
N LEU A 94 -0.04 -0.03 -3.98
CA LEU A 94 -0.66 1.02 -3.19
C LEU A 94 -1.08 2.24 -4.04
N PHE A 95 -0.35 2.56 -5.10
CA PHE A 95 -0.76 3.61 -6.03
C PHE A 95 -2.01 3.24 -6.83
N ALA A 96 -2.17 1.97 -7.22
CA ALA A 96 -3.40 1.51 -7.85
C ALA A 96 -4.60 1.64 -6.89
N GLU A 97 -4.44 1.18 -5.64
CA GLU A 97 -5.47 1.32 -4.60
C GLU A 97 -5.82 2.80 -4.33
N MET A 98 -4.84 3.70 -4.39
CA MET A 98 -5.07 5.14 -4.27
C MET A 98 -5.95 5.70 -5.39
N ASN A 99 -5.69 5.28 -6.64
CA ASN A 99 -6.47 5.73 -7.78
C ASN A 99 -7.93 5.26 -7.68
N ASP A 100 -8.15 4.02 -7.22
CA ASP A 100 -9.49 3.48 -6.98
C ASP A 100 -10.21 4.27 -5.87
N LEU A 101 -9.51 4.56 -4.76
CA LEU A 101 -10.05 5.40 -3.69
C LEU A 101 -10.42 6.80 -4.19
N CYS A 102 -9.57 7.43 -5.01
CA CYS A 102 -9.86 8.74 -5.59
C CYS A 102 -11.14 8.71 -6.46
N ALA A 103 -11.34 7.64 -7.24
CA ALA A 103 -12.56 7.45 -8.01
C ALA A 103 -13.80 7.28 -7.11
N GLU A 104 -13.68 6.52 -6.02
CA GLU A 104 -14.75 6.36 -5.03
C GLU A 104 -15.10 7.68 -4.33
N VAL A 105 -14.09 8.44 -3.90
CA VAL A 105 -14.26 9.76 -3.28
C VAL A 105 -14.93 10.74 -4.24
N ALA A 106 -14.55 10.74 -5.52
CA ALA A 106 -15.22 11.54 -6.54
C ALA A 106 -16.69 11.13 -6.74
N ALA A 107 -16.98 9.82 -6.70
CA ALA A 107 -18.34 9.27 -6.84
C ALA A 107 -19.24 9.54 -5.63
N ILE A 108 -18.67 9.76 -4.45
CA ILE A 108 -19.39 10.18 -3.24
C ILE A 108 -20.00 11.57 -3.44
N GLY A 109 -19.37 12.43 -4.26
CA GLY A 109 -19.94 13.72 -4.68
C GLY A 109 -20.07 14.74 -3.53
N LEU A 110 -19.29 14.56 -2.47
CA LEU A 110 -19.26 15.44 -1.29
C LEU A 110 -18.18 16.51 -1.35
N LEU A 111 -17.19 16.33 -2.21
CA LEU A 111 -16.16 17.33 -2.43
C LEU A 111 -16.69 18.40 -3.39
N PRO A 112 -16.40 19.69 -3.13
CA PRO A 112 -16.71 20.76 -4.07
C PRO A 112 -16.10 20.40 -5.44
N ARG A 113 -16.90 20.50 -6.51
CA ARG A 113 -16.34 20.61 -7.85
C ARG A 113 -15.85 22.04 -7.99
N ASP A 114 -14.53 22.22 -8.10
CA ASP A 114 -13.97 23.50 -8.52
C ASP A 114 -14.58 23.96 -9.86
#